data_AF-A0A7R9Z558-F1
#
_entry.id   AF-A0A7R9Z558-F1
#
_cell.length_a   1.000
_cell.length_b   1.000
_cell.length_c   1.000
_cell.angle_alpha   90.00
_cell.angle_beta   90.00
_cell.angle_gamma   90.00
#
_symmetry.space_group_name_H-M   'P 1'
#
loop_
_entity.id
_entity.type
_entity.pdbx_description
1 polymer ?
#
loop_
_entity_poly.entity_id
_entity_poly.type
_entity_poly.pdbx_seq_one_letter_code
_entity_poly.pdbx_strand_id
1 'polypeptide(L)'
;MERAVERKSVRKNGVVVLLDYRNVTRSLSDKIGPVRQLVRALFTDYLPLKLRAMHIILGSTPMWKAVLASFFSTFTVLFKKRVVIHAGNADEYIPTLEEKFGIFRDQLPCEFGGEYNIDAWKVWIRGQLETMD
;
A
#
# COMPACT_ATOMS: atom_id res chain seq x y z
N MET A 1 1.95 12.99 2.83
CA MET A 1 0.56 12.52 2.70
C MET A 1 -0.42 13.69 2.61
N GLU A 2 -0.23 14.73 3.43
CA GLU A 2 -1.06 15.96 3.47
C GLU A 2 -1.31 16.60 2.09
N ARG A 3 -0.26 16.84 1.29
CA ARG A 3 -0.41 17.39 -0.08
C ARG A 3 -1.19 16.49 -1.06
N ALA A 4 -1.17 15.17 -0.87
CA ALA A 4 -1.95 14.25 -1.73
C ALA A 4 -3.44 14.27 -1.35
N VAL A 5 -3.74 14.48 -0.06
CA VAL A 5 -5.10 14.57 0.47
C VAL A 5 -5.80 15.83 -0.01
N GLU A 6 -5.08 16.90 -0.34
CA GLU A 6 -5.64 18.16 -0.85
C GLU A 6 -6.22 18.05 -2.27
N ARG A 7 -5.80 17.03 -3.04
CA ARG A 7 -6.30 16.83 -4.41
C ARG A 7 -7.75 16.31 -4.38
N LYS A 8 -8.67 17.07 -4.98
CA LYS A 8 -10.10 16.69 -5.10
C LYS A 8 -10.31 15.31 -5.72
N SER A 9 -9.49 14.93 -6.71
CA SER A 9 -9.53 13.61 -7.33
C SER A 9 -9.22 12.48 -6.35
N VAL A 10 -8.25 12.66 -5.46
CA VAL A 10 -7.84 11.68 -4.45
C VAL A 10 -8.93 11.51 -3.38
N ARG A 11 -9.54 12.61 -2.92
CA ARG A 11 -10.67 12.54 -1.97
C ARG A 11 -11.88 11.80 -2.55
N LYS A 12 -12.16 12.00 -3.84
CA LYS A 12 -13.29 11.38 -4.54
C LYS A 12 -13.04 9.90 -4.83
N ASN A 13 -11.87 9.57 -5.36
CA ASN A 13 -11.55 8.23 -5.87
C ASN A 13 -10.98 7.30 -4.79
N GLY A 14 -10.49 7.86 -3.68
CA GLY A 14 -9.82 7.13 -2.63
C GLY A 14 -8.38 6.76 -2.98
N VAL A 15 -7.79 5.93 -2.14
CA VAL A 15 -6.41 5.44 -2.26
C VAL A 15 -6.36 3.93 -2.39
N VAL A 16 -5.42 3.44 -3.18
CA VAL A 16 -5.01 2.03 -3.20
C VAL A 16 -3.67 1.93 -2.48
N VAL A 17 -3.56 1.01 -1.54
CA VAL A 17 -2.35 0.82 -0.74
C VAL A 17 -1.68 -0.49 -1.15
N LEU A 18 -0.41 -0.44 -1.50
CA LEU A 18 0.43 -1.63 -1.73
C LEU A 18 1.32 -1.86 -0.51
N LEU A 19 1.27 -3.07 0.06
CA LEU A 19 2.13 -3.48 1.16
C LEU A 19 3.01 -4.66 0.70
N ASP A 20 4.30 -4.42 0.56
CA ASP A 20 5.27 -5.45 0.15
C ASP A 20 5.92 -6.13 1.35
N TYR A 21 5.67 -7.42 1.49
CA TYR A 21 6.23 -8.29 2.51
C TYR A 21 7.20 -9.33 1.94
N ARG A 22 7.59 -9.26 0.67
CA ARG A 22 8.44 -10.27 0.01
C ARG A 22 9.80 -10.46 0.69
N ASN A 23 10.35 -9.39 1.26
CA ASN A 23 11.69 -9.39 1.89
C ASN A 23 11.65 -9.33 3.43
N VAL A 24 10.51 -9.66 4.07
CA VAL A 24 10.39 -9.53 5.53
C VAL A 24 10.86 -10.81 6.21
N THR A 25 12.02 -10.74 6.88
CA THR A 25 12.74 -11.95 7.31
C THR A 25 12.56 -12.38 8.77
N ARG A 26 12.10 -11.59 9.77
CA ARG A 26 11.78 -12.18 11.10
C ARG A 26 11.09 -11.35 12.21
N SER A 27 10.92 -10.03 12.12
CA SER A 27 10.07 -9.29 13.08
C SER A 27 8.95 -8.56 12.35
N LEU A 28 7.83 -9.25 12.17
CA LEU A 28 6.60 -8.63 11.67
C LEU A 28 5.83 -7.92 12.79
N SER A 29 5.92 -8.40 14.03
CA SER A 29 5.19 -7.85 15.19
C SER A 29 5.46 -6.37 15.39
N ASP A 30 6.72 -5.94 15.24
CA ASP A 30 7.12 -4.57 15.52
C ASP A 30 6.71 -3.60 14.39
N LYS A 31 6.56 -4.13 13.17
CA LYS A 31 6.18 -3.35 11.98
C LYS A 31 4.66 -3.27 11.76
N ILE A 32 3.88 -4.16 12.39
CA ILE A 32 2.41 -4.16 12.27
C ILE A 32 1.78 -2.99 13.02
N GLY A 33 2.39 -2.51 14.11
CA GLY A 33 1.87 -1.41 14.92
C GLY A 33 1.58 -0.13 14.09
N PRO A 34 2.57 0.40 13.35
CA PRO A 34 2.37 1.55 12.46
C PRO A 34 1.38 1.29 11.32
N VAL A 35 1.42 0.11 10.69
CA VAL A 35 0.47 -0.24 9.61
C VAL A 35 -0.96 -0.30 10.15
N ARG A 36 -1.16 -0.83 11.35
CA ARG A 36 -2.45 -0.85 12.03
C ARG A 36 -2.97 0.56 12.31
N GLN A 37 -2.12 1.49 12.74
CA GLN A 37 -2.51 2.87 12.96
C GLN A 37 -2.90 3.57 11.66
N LEU A 38 -2.10 3.38 10.60
CA LEU A 38 -2.40 3.91 9.27
C LEU A 38 -3.73 3.39 8.73
N VAL A 39 -3.96 2.08 8.82
CA VAL A 39 -5.21 1.47 8.39
C VAL A 39 -6.39 2.00 9.20
N ARG A 40 -6.27 2.12 10.53
CA ARG A 40 -7.32 2.70 11.35
C ARG A 40 -7.63 4.14 10.91
N ALA A 41 -6.60 4.99 10.74
CA ALA A 41 -6.77 6.38 10.32
C ALA A 41 -7.45 6.52 8.94
N LEU A 42 -7.21 5.59 8.01
CA LEU A 42 -7.86 5.54 6.69
C LEU A 42 -9.33 5.09 6.73
N PHE A 43 -9.83 4.61 7.88
CA PHE A 43 -11.21 4.16 8.06
C PHE A 43 -12.00 4.95 9.10
N THR A 44 -11.33 5.57 10.07
CA THR A 44 -12.01 6.28 11.17
C THR A 44 -12.38 7.72 10.82
N ASP A 45 -12.45 8.09 9.54
CA ASP A 45 -12.66 9.45 9.02
C ASP A 45 -11.66 10.51 9.53
N TYR A 46 -10.62 10.09 10.28
CA TYR A 46 -9.54 10.95 10.75
C TYR A 46 -8.73 11.54 9.58
N LEU A 47 -8.62 10.77 8.50
CA LEU A 47 -8.14 11.26 7.22
C LEU A 47 -9.33 11.38 6.27
N PRO A 48 -9.49 12.49 5.53
CA PRO A 48 -10.53 12.62 4.50
C PRO A 48 -10.13 11.85 3.23
N LEU A 49 -9.74 10.59 3.42
CA LEU A 49 -9.31 9.63 2.42
C LEU A 49 -10.13 8.36 2.57
N LYS A 50 -10.64 7.85 1.45
CA LYS A 50 -11.30 6.55 1.41
C LYS A 50 -10.30 5.49 1.00
N LEU A 51 -10.09 4.45 1.80
CA LEU A 51 -9.35 3.28 1.30
C LEU A 51 -10.23 2.54 0.27
N ARG A 52 -9.79 2.50 -0.99
CA ARG A 52 -10.48 1.77 -2.05
C ARG A 52 -10.10 0.29 -2.03
N ALA A 53 -8.80 0.00 -1.97
CA ALA A 53 -8.26 -1.35 -1.83
C ALA A 53 -6.90 -1.35 -1.15
N MET A 54 -6.55 -2.50 -0.56
CA MET A 54 -5.24 -2.78 -0.01
C MET A 54 -4.72 -4.08 -0.60
N HIS A 55 -3.56 -4.03 -1.23
CA HIS A 55 -2.91 -5.19 -1.84
C HIS A 55 -1.74 -5.58 -0.97
N ILE A 56 -1.79 -6.78 -0.40
CA ILE A 56 -0.71 -7.35 0.40
C ILE A 56 0.06 -8.30 -0.51
N ILE A 57 1.32 -7.98 -0.80
CA ILE A 57 2.20 -8.76 -1.67
C ILE A 57 3.11 -9.57 -0.77
N LEU A 58 2.97 -10.89 -0.84
CA LEU A 58 3.69 -11.83 -0.01
C LEU A 58 4.77 -12.53 -0.83
N GLY A 59 5.93 -12.73 -0.22
CA GLY A 59 6.97 -13.60 -0.79
C GLY A 59 6.57 -15.06 -0.73
N SER A 60 7.32 -15.90 -1.44
CA SER A 60 7.20 -17.36 -1.44
C SER A 60 7.50 -18.02 -0.08
N THR A 61 7.94 -17.24 0.91
CA THR A 61 8.16 -17.71 2.28
C THR A 61 6.87 -18.16 2.98
N PRO A 62 6.85 -19.33 3.63
CA PRO A 62 5.67 -19.89 4.29
C PRO A 62 5.16 -19.08 5.50
N MET A 63 5.88 -18.04 5.92
CA MET A 63 5.49 -17.14 7.02
C MET A 63 4.27 -16.27 6.70
N TRP A 64 3.80 -16.23 5.45
CA TRP A 64 2.64 -15.41 5.06
C TRP A 64 1.38 -15.70 5.88
N LYS A 65 1.16 -16.95 6.31
CA LYS A 65 -0.01 -17.32 7.13
C LYS A 65 -0.04 -16.55 8.45
N ALA A 66 1.12 -16.37 9.09
CA ALA A 66 1.25 -15.61 10.34
C ALA A 66 1.02 -14.11 10.11
N VAL A 67 1.50 -13.58 8.98
CA VAL A 67 1.24 -12.19 8.56
C VAL A 67 -0.25 -11.93 8.41
N LEU A 68 -0.94 -12.79 7.65
CA LEU A 68 -2.37 -12.65 7.42
C LEU A 68 -3.17 -12.83 8.70
N ALA A 69 -2.83 -13.80 9.55
CA ALA A 69 -3.50 -14.03 10.81
C ALA A 69 -3.40 -12.80 11.74
N SER A 70 -2.21 -12.22 11.86
CA SER A 70 -2.00 -11.01 12.69
C SER A 70 -2.64 -9.77 12.07
N PHE A 71 -2.68 -9.67 10.75
CA PHE A 71 -3.30 -8.57 10.04
C PHE A 71 -4.83 -8.63 10.23
N PHE A 72 -5.45 -9.76 9.86
CA PHE A 72 -6.90 -9.91 9.82
C PHE A 72 -7.56 -10.15 11.18
N SER A 73 -6.83 -10.51 12.22
CA SER A 73 -7.37 -10.57 13.59
C SER A 73 -7.84 -9.20 14.08
N THR A 74 -7.28 -8.12 13.54
CA THR A 74 -7.47 -6.76 14.06
C THR A 74 -8.52 -5.96 13.28
N PHE A 75 -9.02 -6.49 12.16
CA PHE A 75 -9.87 -5.74 11.24
C PHE A 75 -11.27 -6.31 11.08
N THR A 76 -12.24 -5.41 10.91
CA THR A 76 -13.66 -5.73 10.74
C THR A 76 -13.93 -6.47 9.42
N VAL A 77 -15.08 -7.13 9.32
CA VAL A 77 -15.50 -7.84 8.10
C VAL A 77 -15.51 -6.92 6.86
N LEU A 78 -15.86 -5.64 7.05
CA LEU A 78 -15.86 -4.64 5.98
C LEU A 78 -14.44 -4.35 5.45
N PHE A 79 -13.43 -4.40 6.31
CA PHE A 79 -12.04 -4.25 5.90
C PHE A 79 -11.57 -5.42 5.04
N LYS A 80 -11.92 -6.65 5.44
CA LYS A 80 -11.52 -7.88 4.73
C LYS A 80 -11.96 -7.87 3.26
N LYS A 81 -13.11 -7.26 2.95
CA LYS A 81 -13.61 -7.11 1.57
C LYS A 81 -12.78 -6.18 0.68
N ARG A 82 -11.97 -5.30 1.27
CA ARG A 82 -11.10 -4.35 0.54
C ARG A 82 -9.64 -4.79 0.53
N VAL A 83 -9.31 -5.92 1.14
CA VAL A 83 -7.96 -6.48 1.14
C VAL A 83 -7.87 -7.56 0.07
N VAL A 84 -6.90 -7.42 -0.81
CA VAL A 84 -6.51 -8.42 -1.80
C VAL A 84 -5.12 -8.90 -1.44
N ILE A 85 -4.92 -10.21 -1.46
CA ILE A 85 -3.67 -10.84 -1.06
C ILE A 85 -3.09 -11.50 -2.30
N HIS A 86 -1.84 -11.18 -2.59
CA HIS A 86 -1.10 -11.71 -3.71
C HIS A 86 0.05 -12.53 -3.17
N ALA A 87 0.19 -13.75 -3.67
CA ALA A 87 1.21 -14.70 -3.23
C ALA A 87 2.13 -15.00 -4.42
N GLY A 88 3.04 -14.08 -4.73
CA GLY A 88 3.85 -14.24 -5.92
C GLY A 88 4.50 -12.95 -6.41
N ASN A 89 4.76 -12.93 -7.72
CA ASN A 89 5.49 -11.87 -8.40
C ASN A 89 4.53 -10.79 -8.94
N ALA A 90 5.09 -9.79 -9.63
CA ALA A 90 4.34 -8.65 -10.16
C ALA A 90 3.28 -9.02 -11.20
N ASP A 91 3.49 -10.12 -11.91
CA ASP A 91 2.63 -10.56 -13.01
C ASP A 91 1.26 -11.05 -12.51
N GLU A 92 1.15 -11.41 -11.23
CA GLU A 92 -0.11 -11.83 -10.62
C GLU A 92 -1.01 -10.65 -10.23
N TYR A 93 -0.43 -9.54 -9.74
CA TYR A 93 -1.21 -8.46 -9.16
C TYR A 93 -1.37 -7.25 -10.06
N ILE A 94 -0.44 -6.98 -10.98
CA ILE A 94 -0.52 -5.86 -11.92
C ILE A 94 -1.80 -5.93 -12.78
N PRO A 95 -2.20 -7.09 -13.35
CA PRO A 95 -3.45 -7.15 -14.11
C PRO A 95 -4.68 -6.75 -13.29
N THR A 96 -4.72 -7.12 -12.01
CA THR A 96 -5.80 -6.71 -11.10
C THR A 96 -5.76 -5.19 -10.82
N LEU A 97 -4.56 -4.61 -10.73
CA LEU A 97 -4.39 -3.16 -10.55
C LEU A 97 -4.86 -2.38 -11.77
N GLU A 98 -4.52 -2.85 -12.96
CA GLU A 98 -4.92 -2.25 -14.23
C GLU A 98 -6.43 -2.33 -14.42
N GLU A 99 -7.01 -3.53 -14.33
CA GLU A 99 -8.43 -3.76 -14.61
C GLU A 99 -9.35 -3.04 -13.61
N LYS A 100 -9.05 -3.13 -12.31
CA LYS A 100 -9.97 -2.65 -11.27
C LYS A 100 -9.71 -1.21 -10.81
N PHE A 101 -8.50 -0.72 -11.00
CA PHE A 101 -8.08 0.57 -10.46
C PHE A 101 -7.48 1.51 -11.50
N GLY A 102 -7.19 1.04 -12.72
CA GLY A 102 -6.55 1.84 -13.77
C GLY A 102 -5.13 2.24 -13.40
N ILE A 103 -4.44 1.42 -12.63
CA ILE A 103 -3.04 1.63 -12.22
C ILE A 103 -2.18 0.73 -13.11
N PHE A 104 -1.41 1.33 -14.00
CA PHE A 104 -0.61 0.65 -15.02
C PHE A 104 0.83 0.42 -14.57
N ARG A 105 1.51 -0.55 -15.20
CA ARG A 105 2.89 -0.94 -14.88
C ARG A 105 3.89 0.23 -14.93
N ASP A 106 3.72 1.15 -15.85
CA ASP A 106 4.55 2.36 -16.01
C ASP A 106 4.40 3.38 -14.87
N GLN A 107 3.30 3.31 -14.12
CA GLN A 107 3.02 4.17 -12.96
C GLN A 107 3.50 3.57 -11.64
N LEU A 108 3.93 2.31 -11.66
CA LEU A 108 4.35 1.57 -10.48
C LEU A 108 5.86 1.62 -10.29
N PRO A 109 6.35 1.73 -9.05
CA PRO A 109 7.78 1.66 -8.80
C PRO A 109 8.39 0.32 -9.20
N CYS A 110 9.66 0.31 -9.60
CA CYS A 110 10.40 -0.91 -9.94
C CYS A 110 10.42 -1.92 -8.79
N GLU A 111 10.43 -1.45 -7.53
CA GLU A 111 10.33 -2.31 -6.36
C GLU A 111 9.02 -3.11 -6.38
N PHE A 112 7.94 -2.56 -6.92
CA PHE A 112 6.65 -3.23 -7.12
C PHE A 112 6.50 -3.80 -8.55
N GLY A 113 7.62 -4.12 -9.23
CA GLY A 113 7.63 -4.70 -10.57
C GLY A 113 7.10 -3.80 -11.68
N GLY A 114 7.00 -2.49 -11.42
CA GLY A 114 6.71 -1.49 -12.43
C GLY A 114 7.95 -0.92 -13.11
N GLU A 115 7.76 0.11 -13.92
CA GLU A 115 8.84 0.74 -14.71
C GLU A 115 9.26 2.10 -14.14
N TYR A 116 8.53 2.61 -13.15
CA TYR A 116 8.85 3.88 -12.52
C TYR A 116 10.03 3.73 -11.56
N ASN A 117 11.11 4.48 -11.77
CA ASN A 117 12.26 4.44 -10.87
C ASN A 117 12.04 5.37 -9.65
N ILE A 118 11.88 4.78 -8.46
CA ILE A 118 11.59 5.49 -7.21
C ILE A 118 12.77 6.36 -6.71
N ASP A 119 14.00 6.09 -7.15
CA ASP A 119 15.14 6.91 -6.72
C ASP A 119 15.05 8.34 -7.28
N ALA A 120 14.37 8.54 -8.41
CA ALA A 120 13.98 9.87 -8.89
C ALA A 120 12.94 10.55 -7.97
N TRP A 121 12.07 9.77 -7.31
CA TRP A 121 11.08 10.29 -6.36
C TRP A 121 11.70 10.64 -5.01
N LYS A 122 12.69 9.89 -4.51
CA LYS A 122 13.46 10.28 -3.32
C LYS A 122 14.15 11.63 -3.53
N VAL A 123 14.74 11.85 -4.72
CA VAL A 123 15.33 13.13 -5.13
C VAL A 123 14.27 14.25 -5.19
N TRP A 124 13.08 13.97 -5.72
CA TRP A 124 11.98 14.94 -5.75
C TRP A 124 11.43 15.28 -4.35
N ILE A 125 11.23 14.29 -3.47
CA ILE A 125 10.80 14.53 -2.08
C ILE A 125 11.86 15.35 -1.34
N ARG A 126 13.15 15.04 -1.53
CA ARG A 126 14.25 15.80 -0.92
C ARG A 126 14.24 17.25 -1.40
N GLY A 127 14.14 17.48 -2.71
CA GLY A 127 14.07 18.83 -3.28
C GLY A 127 12.82 19.62 -2.85
N GLN A 128 11.71 18.94 -2.53
CA GLN A 128 10.51 19.58 -1.99
C GLN A 128 10.60 19.91 -0.48
N LEU A 129 11.51 19.26 0.25
CA LEU A 129 11.78 19.52 1.66
C LEU A 129 12.90 20.57 1.84
N GLU A 130 13.90 20.57 0.94
CA GLU A 130 15.02 21.53 0.94
C GLU A 130 14.63 22.93 0.44
N THR A 131 13.50 23.06 -0.27
CA THR A 131 12.93 24.36 -0.69
C THR A 131 12.01 24.98 0.36
N MET A 132 12.00 24.43 1.58
CA MET A 132 11.21 24.93 2.72
C MET A 132 12.06 25.65 3.78
N ASP A 133 13.36 25.82 3.53
CA ASP A 133 14.25 26.78 4.20
C ASP A 133 14.38 28.08 3.36
#